data_AF-B4UN38-F1
#
_entry.id   AF-B4UN38-F1
#
_cell.length_a   1.000
_cell.length_b   1.000
_cell.length_c   1.000
_cell.angle_alpha   90.00
_cell.angle_beta   90.00
_cell.angle_gamma   90.00
#
_symmetry.space_group_name_H-M   'P 1'
#
loop_
_entity.id
_entity.type
_entity.pdbx_description
1 polymer ?
#
loop_
_entity_poly.entity_id
_entity_poly.type
_entity_poly.pdbx_seq_one_letter_code
_entity_poly.pdbx_strand_id
1 'polypeptide(L)'
;MTISSNENSASLRAQIQQCLVESGNYEAISNELTERLLKDGWLDEVKKLAREEISQEDSPNFSKALSQIEPQALDLVQQSTKDAIMRKITAFLEEIVETE
;
A
#
# COMPACT_ATOMS: atom_id res chain seq x y z
N MET A 1 -25.85 -14.22 5.06
CA MET A 1 -25.75 -13.56 3.74
C MET A 1 -24.46 -12.76 3.55
N THR A 2 -23.63 -12.55 4.58
CA THR A 2 -22.40 -11.72 4.48
C THR A 2 -21.24 -12.38 3.72
N ILE A 3 -21.15 -13.72 3.70
CA ILE A 3 -20.04 -14.43 3.05
C ILE A 3 -20.04 -14.17 1.53
N SER A 4 -21.19 -14.35 0.87
CA SER A 4 -21.30 -14.16 -0.59
C SER A 4 -21.00 -12.73 -1.04
N SER A 5 -21.39 -11.73 -0.27
CA SER A 5 -21.04 -10.33 -0.56
C SER A 5 -19.53 -10.09 -0.48
N ASN A 6 -18.84 -10.70 0.49
CA ASN A 6 -17.41 -10.56 0.64
C ASN A 6 -16.64 -11.28 -0.49
N GLU A 7 -17.09 -12.48 -0.90
CA GLU A 7 -16.52 -13.21 -2.03
C GLU A 7 -16.67 -12.44 -3.35
N ASN A 8 -17.85 -11.86 -3.60
CA ASN A 8 -18.08 -10.99 -4.76
C ASN A 8 -17.20 -9.74 -4.72
N SER A 9 -17.01 -9.15 -3.54
CA SER A 9 -16.11 -8.00 -3.39
C SER A 9 -14.65 -8.37 -3.64
N ALA A 10 -14.22 -9.57 -3.22
CA ALA A 10 -12.86 -10.05 -3.42
C ALA A 10 -12.58 -10.36 -4.89
N SER A 11 -13.54 -11.00 -5.57
CA SER A 11 -13.41 -11.27 -7.02
C SER A 11 -13.40 -9.98 -7.82
N LEU A 12 -14.22 -8.99 -7.46
CA LEU A 12 -14.20 -7.67 -8.09
C LEU A 12 -12.85 -6.96 -7.87
N ARG A 13 -12.31 -6.97 -6.64
CA ARG A 13 -10.99 -6.41 -6.35
C ARG A 13 -9.88 -7.07 -7.17
N ALA A 14 -9.92 -8.39 -7.32
CA ALA A 14 -8.94 -9.12 -8.13
C ALA A 14 -9.04 -8.74 -9.62
N GLN A 15 -10.25 -8.56 -10.15
CA GLN A 15 -10.46 -8.10 -11.52
C GLN A 15 -9.94 -6.67 -11.75
N ILE A 16 -10.23 -5.75 -10.81
CA ILE A 16 -9.69 -4.38 -10.82
C ILE A 16 -8.16 -4.41 -10.82
N GLN A 17 -7.56 -5.22 -9.94
CA GLN A 17 -6.11 -5.36 -9.86
C GLN A 17 -5.52 -5.89 -11.17
N GLN A 18 -6.15 -6.91 -11.77
CA GLN A 18 -5.71 -7.43 -13.07
C GLN A 18 -5.77 -6.35 -14.15
N CYS A 19 -6.84 -5.58 -14.20
CA CYS A 19 -6.98 -4.48 -15.16
C CYS A 19 -5.94 -3.37 -14.93
N LEU A 20 -5.64 -3.01 -13.68
CA LEU A 20 -4.57 -2.06 -13.33
C LEU A 20 -3.21 -2.56 -13.86
N VAL A 21 -2.92 -3.86 -13.72
CA VAL A 21 -1.66 -4.45 -14.19
C VAL A 21 -1.60 -4.46 -15.72
N GLU A 22 -2.65 -4.94 -16.40
CA GLU A 22 -2.70 -5.04 -17.86
C GLU A 22 -2.66 -3.69 -18.58
N SER A 23 -3.27 -2.66 -17.98
CA SER A 23 -3.23 -1.29 -18.49
C SER A 23 -1.92 -0.55 -18.19
N GLY A 24 -1.01 -1.13 -17.40
CA GLY A 24 0.22 -0.47 -16.93
C GLY A 24 0.00 0.57 -15.83
N ASN A 25 -1.26 0.84 -15.44
CA ASN A 25 -1.58 1.81 -14.39
C ASN A 25 -1.09 1.38 -13.01
N TYR A 26 -1.03 0.08 -12.73
CA TYR A 26 -0.43 -0.46 -11.51
C TYR A 26 1.03 -0.01 -11.38
N GLU A 27 1.82 -0.18 -12.44
CA GLU A 27 3.23 0.21 -12.45
C GLU A 27 3.38 1.73 -12.29
N ALA A 28 2.56 2.52 -13.01
CA ALA A 28 2.58 3.97 -12.89
C ALA A 28 2.26 4.45 -11.45
N ILE A 29 1.25 3.86 -10.81
CA ILE A 29 0.86 4.18 -9.42
C ILE A 29 1.93 3.72 -8.43
N SER A 30 2.46 2.50 -8.59
CA SER A 30 3.51 1.93 -7.75
C SER A 30 4.80 2.75 -7.80
N ASN A 31 5.19 3.21 -9.00
CA ASN A 31 6.36 4.04 -9.20
C ASN A 31 6.20 5.41 -8.54
N GLU A 32 5.05 6.07 -8.69
CA GLU A 32 4.81 7.35 -8.00
C GLU A 32 4.79 7.18 -6.48
N LEU A 33 4.14 6.14 -5.96
CA LEU A 33 4.14 5.85 -4.53
C LEU A 33 5.58 5.70 -4.04
N THR A 34 6.38 4.90 -4.73
CA THR A 34 7.80 4.68 -4.39
C THR A 34 8.60 5.99 -4.44
N GLU A 35 8.42 6.81 -5.47
CA GLU A 35 9.10 8.11 -5.60
C GLU A 35 8.73 9.05 -4.44
N ARG A 36 7.45 9.11 -4.07
CA ARG A 36 6.97 9.95 -2.96
C ARG A 36 7.53 9.50 -1.63
N LEU A 37 7.46 8.20 -1.33
CA LEU A 37 8.00 7.61 -0.10
C LEU A 37 9.53 7.75 0.00
N LEU A 38 10.23 7.82 -1.13
CA LEU A 38 11.66 8.10 -1.13
C LEU A 38 11.92 9.58 -0.85
N LYS A 39 11.17 10.47 -1.52
CA LYS A 39 11.35 11.92 -1.46
C LYS A 39 10.98 12.52 -0.11
N ASP A 40 9.98 11.97 0.57
CA ASP A 40 9.55 12.43 1.90
C ASP A 40 10.36 11.82 3.05
N GLY A 41 11.33 10.94 2.74
CA GLY A 41 12.21 10.32 3.73
C GLY A 41 11.59 9.13 4.46
N TRP A 42 10.39 8.66 4.06
CA TRP A 42 9.72 7.53 4.69
C TRP A 42 10.61 6.29 4.80
N LEU A 43 11.36 5.96 3.73
CA LEU A 43 12.25 4.79 3.73
C LEU A 43 13.35 4.88 4.81
N ASP A 44 13.86 6.08 5.07
CA ASP A 44 14.93 6.28 6.06
C ASP A 44 14.38 6.19 7.48
N GLU A 45 13.17 6.72 7.73
CA GLU A 45 12.46 6.56 9.00
C GLU A 45 12.13 5.09 9.27
N VAL A 46 11.64 4.34 8.28
CA VAL A 46 11.37 2.90 8.44
C VAL A 46 12.65 2.11 8.71
N LYS A 47 13.77 2.44 8.05
CA LYS A 47 15.08 1.82 8.35
C LYS A 47 15.56 2.15 9.76
N LYS A 48 15.25 3.34 10.27
CA LYS A 48 15.59 3.75 11.64
C LYS A 48 14.75 2.96 12.65
N LEU A 49 13.42 2.91 12.46
CA LEU A 49 12.52 2.07 13.26
C LEU A 49 12.97 0.61 13.27
N ALA A 50 13.29 0.05 12.10
CA ALA A 50 13.76 -1.33 12.01
C ALA A 50 15.05 -1.57 12.80
N ARG A 51 16.00 -0.64 12.78
CA ARG A 51 17.23 -0.73 13.57
C ARG A 51 16.94 -0.65 15.07
N GLU A 52 16.03 0.24 15.49
CA GLU A 52 15.64 0.40 16.89
C GLU A 52 14.95 -0.86 17.41
N GLU A 53 13.95 -1.38 16.71
CA GLU A 53 13.23 -2.62 17.08
C GLU A 53 14.16 -3.82 17.15
N ILE A 54 15.01 -4.03 16.14
CA ILE A 54 15.97 -5.15 16.11
C ILE A 54 16.99 -5.03 17.25
N SER A 55 17.42 -3.82 17.61
CA SER A 55 18.40 -3.62 18.67
C SER A 55 17.86 -3.87 20.08
N GLN A 56 16.53 -3.88 20.25
CA GLN A 56 15.87 -4.16 21.52
C GLN A 56 15.63 -5.66 21.75
N GLU A 57 15.83 -6.50 20.74
CA GLU A 57 15.63 -7.95 20.83
C GLU A 57 16.95 -8.69 21.05
N ASP A 58 17.02 -9.51 22.11
CA ASP A 58 18.17 -10.39 22.36
C ASP A 58 18.41 -11.41 21.24
N SER A 59 17.33 -11.82 20.56
CA SER A 59 17.35 -12.74 19.42
C SER A 59 16.43 -12.21 18.32
N PRO A 60 16.97 -11.43 17.37
CA PRO A 60 16.18 -10.79 16.32
C PRO A 60 15.41 -11.81 15.47
N ASN A 61 14.10 -11.65 15.38
CA ASN A 61 13.26 -12.45 14.49
C ASN A 61 12.60 -11.55 13.44
N PHE A 62 12.83 -11.84 12.15
CA PHE A 62 12.29 -11.02 11.06
C PHE A 62 10.76 -10.92 11.06
N SER A 63 10.05 -12.04 11.29
CA SER A 63 8.59 -12.04 11.30
C SER A 63 8.02 -11.21 12.46
N LYS A 64 8.65 -11.35 13.64
CA LYS A 64 8.29 -10.54 14.82
C LYS A 64 8.58 -9.06 14.57
N ALA A 65 9.78 -8.71 14.13
CA ALA A 65 10.15 -7.33 13.81
C ALA A 65 9.22 -6.72 12.76
N LEU A 66 8.94 -7.44 11.67
CA LEU A 66 8.00 -6.99 10.64
C LEU A 66 6.62 -6.71 11.23
N SER A 67 6.10 -7.60 12.09
CA SER A 67 4.79 -7.40 12.74
C SER A 67 4.73 -6.19 13.68
N GLN A 68 5.87 -5.75 14.24
CA GLN A 68 5.97 -4.56 15.09
C GLN A 68 6.18 -3.28 14.28
N ILE A 69 6.95 -3.36 13.20
CA ILE A 69 7.33 -2.22 12.36
C ILE A 69 6.24 -1.87 11.36
N GLU A 70 5.54 -2.86 10.78
CA GLU A 70 4.57 -2.63 9.69
C GLU A 70 3.46 -1.63 10.06
N PRO A 71 2.80 -1.71 11.24
CA PRO A 71 1.80 -0.70 11.62
C PRO A 71 2.41 0.71 11.72
N GLN A 72 3.59 0.83 12.33
CA GLN A 72 4.29 2.11 12.47
C GLN A 72 4.71 2.67 11.10
N ALA A 73 5.19 1.81 10.20
CA ALA A 73 5.56 2.18 8.85
C ALA A 73 4.34 2.69 8.05
N LEU A 74 3.17 2.08 8.20
CA LEU A 74 1.93 2.55 7.58
C LEU A 74 1.47 3.91 8.12
N ASP A 75 1.68 4.16 9.40
CA ASP A 75 1.37 5.44 10.05
C ASP A 75 2.31 6.57 9.61
N LEU A 76 3.58 6.24 9.33
CA LEU A 76 4.57 7.22 8.83
C LEU A 76 4.27 7.75 7.42
N VAL A 77 3.48 7.04 6.63
CA VAL A 77 3.14 7.48 5.27
C VAL A 77 2.32 8.78 5.35
N GLN A 78 2.84 9.84 4.73
CA GLN A 78 2.22 11.15 4.73
C GLN A 78 0.81 11.11 4.13
N GLN A 79 -0.14 11.83 4.76
CA GLN A 79 -1.53 11.86 4.29
C GLN A 79 -1.64 12.38 2.85
N SER A 80 -0.82 13.35 2.48
CA SER A 80 -0.77 13.88 1.11
C SER A 80 -0.33 12.84 0.07
N THR A 81 0.57 11.91 0.46
CA THR A 81 0.97 10.76 -0.37
C THR A 81 -0.19 9.78 -0.50
N LYS A 82 -0.87 9.44 0.60
CA LYS A 82 -2.09 8.59 0.59
C LYS A 82 -3.16 9.18 -0.33
N ASP A 83 -3.47 10.46 -0.17
CA ASP A 83 -4.50 11.16 -0.95
C ASP A 83 -4.16 11.26 -2.44
N ALA A 84 -2.88 11.45 -2.78
CA ALA A 84 -2.43 11.49 -4.18
C ALA A 84 -2.61 10.12 -4.86
N ILE A 85 -2.18 9.05 -4.20
CA ILE A 85 -2.29 7.69 -4.72
C ILE A 85 -3.75 7.25 -4.79
N MET A 86 -4.55 7.53 -3.76
CA MET A 86 -5.98 7.20 -3.76
C MET A 86 -6.73 7.91 -4.88
N ARG A 87 -6.45 9.19 -5.14
CA ARG A 87 -7.06 9.91 -6.26
C ARG A 87 -6.76 9.27 -7.62
N LYS A 88 -5.56 8.73 -7.83
CA LYS A 88 -5.22 8.02 -9.07
C LYS A 88 -5.98 6.71 -9.21
N ILE A 89 -6.07 5.94 -8.12
CA ILE A 89 -6.85 4.70 -8.11
C ILE A 89 -8.32 5.00 -8.40
N THR A 90 -8.89 6.02 -7.76
CA THR A 90 -10.28 6.44 -8.01
C THR A 90 -10.49 6.90 -9.45
N ALA A 91 -9.62 7.74 -9.99
CA ALA A 91 -9.73 8.21 -11.38
C ALA A 91 -9.68 7.05 -12.39
N PHE A 92 -8.82 6.04 -12.14
CA PHE A 92 -8.78 4.83 -12.97
C PHE A 92 -10.07 4.01 -12.87
N LEU A 93 -10.61 3.88 -11.66
CA LEU A 93 -11.87 3.16 -11.45
C LEU A 93 -13.04 3.87 -12.14
N GLU A 94 -13.08 5.21 -12.14
CA GLU A 94 -14.07 6.01 -12.86
C GLU A 94 -13.96 5.87 -14.39
N GLU A 95 -12.77 5.58 -14.91
CA GLU A 95 -12.57 5.32 -16.36
C GLU A 95 -13.07 3.94 -16.79
N ILE A 96 -12.94 2.93 -15.91
CA ILE A 96 -13.36 1.54 -16.21
C ILE A 96 -14.83 1.31 -15.90
N VAL A 97 -15.27 1.81 -14.76
CA VAL A 97 -16.67 1.72 -14.37
C VAL A 97 -17.38 2.85 -15.09
N GLU A 98 -17.93 2.54 -16.26
CA GLU A 98 -19.00 3.35 -16.83
C GLU A 98 -20.05 3.54 -15.73
N THR A 99 -20.03 4.72 -15.10
CA THR A 99 -21.01 5.08 -14.10
C THR A 99 -22.26 5.47 -14.90
N GLU A 100 -23.11 4.49 -15.18
CA GLU A 100 -24.51 4.72 -15.58
C GLU A 100 -25.29 5.43 -14.46
#